data_AF-A0A7K2PBT0-F1
#
_entry.id   AF-A0A7K2PBT0-F1
#
_cell.length_a   1.000
_cell.length_b   1.000
_cell.length_c   1.000
_cell.angle_alpha   90.00
_cell.angle_beta   90.00
_cell.angle_gamma   90.00
#
_symmetry.space_group_name_H-M   'P 1'
#
loop_
_entity.id
_entity.type
_entity.pdbx_description
1 polymer ?
#
loop_
_entity_poly.entity_id
_entity_poly.type
_entity_poly.pdbx_seq_one_letter_code
_entity_poly.pdbx_strand_id
1 'polypeptide(L)'
;YGHPDHIQAHRITMAALEMTTPAPKVYWTTAPRSMMRRFGEIMREFQPDMPEPDPAEAAAMAEIGLPDEEITTWVDTTAFSGQKFDALAAHASQGENIFFLGMGKERFGELMGVETFVRVRDTTGAAVPENDLFAGLR
;
A
#
# COMPACT_ATOMS: atom_id res chain seq x y z
N TYR A 1 -0.03 5.92 7.79
CA TYR A 1 0.84 6.13 8.97
C TYR A 1 0.95 7.60 9.41
N GLY A 2 0.22 8.55 8.79
CA GLY A 2 0.03 9.88 9.41
C GLY A 2 1.21 10.86 9.29
N HIS A 3 2.22 10.59 8.47
CA HIS A 3 3.30 11.55 8.23
C HIS A 3 2.75 12.89 7.73
N PRO A 4 3.16 14.04 8.28
CA PRO A 4 2.63 15.35 7.90
C PRO A 4 2.71 15.61 6.39
N ASP A 5 3.82 15.23 5.75
CA ASP A 5 3.98 15.41 4.31
C ASP A 5 3.04 14.52 3.50
N HIS A 6 2.68 13.32 3.98
CA HIS A 6 1.72 12.46 3.29
C HIS A 6 0.31 13.04 3.38
N ILE A 7 -0.04 13.61 4.54
CA ILE A 7 -1.31 14.33 4.72
C ILE A 7 -1.35 15.54 3.78
N GLN A 8 -0.26 16.29 3.68
CA GLN A 8 -0.19 17.48 2.84
C GLN A 8 -0.20 17.12 1.34
N ALA A 9 0.54 16.08 0.94
CA ALA A 9 0.53 15.57 -0.43
C ALA A 9 -0.87 15.14 -0.86
N HIS A 10 -1.60 14.43 0.01
CA HIS A 10 -3.00 14.09 -0.22
C HIS A 10 -3.87 15.35 -0.40
N ARG A 11 -3.81 16.30 0.54
CA ARG A 11 -4.63 17.52 0.50
C ARG A 11 -4.38 18.34 -0.78
N ILE A 12 -3.12 18.55 -1.14
CA ILE A 12 -2.75 19.33 -2.33
C ILE A 12 -3.18 18.57 -3.60
N THR A 13 -2.97 17.25 -3.67
CA THR A 13 -3.37 16.44 -4.82
C THR A 13 -4.88 16.53 -5.04
N MET A 14 -5.68 16.35 -3.98
CA MET A 14 -7.14 16.44 -4.08
C MET A 14 -7.61 17.85 -4.47
N ALA A 15 -7.00 18.91 -3.93
CA ALA A 15 -7.32 20.28 -4.32
C ALA A 15 -6.96 20.57 -5.79
N ALA A 16 -5.81 20.07 -6.28
CA ALA A 16 -5.41 20.24 -7.67
C ALA A 16 -6.35 19.53 -8.65
N LEU A 17 -6.93 18.38 -8.26
CA LEU A 17 -7.92 17.66 -9.07
C LEU A 17 -9.25 18.41 -9.24
N GLU A 18 -9.57 19.37 -8.38
CA GLU A 18 -10.71 20.28 -8.56
C GLU A 18 -10.43 21.44 -9.53
N MET A 19 -9.14 21.74 -9.75
CA MET A 19 -8.69 22.86 -10.58
C MET A 19 -8.30 22.45 -12.00
N THR A 20 -8.24 21.15 -12.27
CA THR A 20 -7.78 20.57 -13.54
C THR A 20 -8.93 19.86 -14.25
N THR A 21 -8.73 19.45 -15.50
CA THR A 21 -9.72 18.61 -16.20
C THR A 21 -9.98 17.34 -15.37
N PRO A 22 -11.25 17.02 -15.05
CA PRO A 22 -11.56 15.90 -14.18
C PRO A 22 -10.96 14.59 -14.70
N ALA A 23 -10.12 13.96 -13.89
CA ALA A 23 -9.68 12.60 -14.15
C ALA A 23 -10.89 11.65 -14.06
N PRO A 24 -11.10 10.74 -15.03
CA PRO A 24 -12.23 9.82 -15.01
C PRO A 24 -12.29 8.95 -13.76
N LYS A 25 -11.12 8.66 -13.15
CA LYS A 25 -10.96 7.84 -11.96
C LYS A 25 -9.88 8.44 -11.05
N VAL A 26 -10.09 8.38 -9.74
CA VAL A 26 -9.13 8.82 -8.71
C VAL A 26 -9.05 7.75 -7.64
N TYR A 27 -7.82 7.44 -7.22
CA TYR A 27 -7.52 6.38 -6.28
C TYR A 27 -6.65 6.87 -5.12
N TRP A 28 -6.91 6.35 -3.93
CA TRP A 28 -6.00 6.43 -2.80
C TRP A 28 -5.32 5.07 -2.61
N THR A 29 -3.99 5.06 -2.59
CA THR A 29 -3.23 3.87 -2.20
C THR A 29 -3.44 3.60 -0.71
N THR A 30 -3.62 2.33 -0.36
CA THR A 30 -3.77 1.89 1.03
C THR A 30 -3.30 0.44 1.16
N ALA A 31 -3.31 -0.10 2.37
CA ALA A 31 -3.12 -1.52 2.64
C ALA A 31 -4.36 -2.08 3.36
N PRO A 32 -4.81 -3.30 3.05
CA PRO A 32 -5.84 -3.98 3.82
C PRO A 32 -5.29 -4.38 5.19
N ARG A 33 -6.16 -4.40 6.20
CA ARG A 33 -5.81 -4.84 7.56
C ARG A 33 -5.28 -6.28 7.57
N SER A 34 -5.75 -7.15 6.67
CA SER A 34 -5.18 -8.50 6.50
C SER A 34 -3.71 -8.49 6.09
N MET A 35 -3.31 -7.63 5.15
CA MET A 35 -1.91 -7.47 4.72
C MET A 35 -1.06 -6.90 5.85
N MET A 36 -1.57 -5.92 6.61
CA MET A 36 -0.85 -5.37 7.76
C MET A 36 -0.62 -6.41 8.86
N ARG A 37 -1.61 -7.28 9.12
CA ARG A 37 -1.45 -8.42 10.05
C ARG A 37 -0.37 -9.39 9.57
N ARG A 38 -0.44 -9.81 8.30
CA ARG A 38 0.56 -10.69 7.67
C ARG A 38 1.96 -10.07 7.70
N PHE A 39 2.08 -8.77 7.46
CA PHE A 39 3.33 -8.04 7.59
C PHE A 39 3.88 -8.12 9.02
N GLY A 40 3.04 -7.88 10.04
CA GLY A 40 3.44 -8.01 11.44
C GLY A 40 3.87 -9.43 11.83
N GLU A 41 3.24 -10.47 11.28
CA GLU A 41 3.65 -11.86 11.47
C GLU A 41 5.05 -12.12 10.90
N ILE A 42 5.31 -11.68 9.66
CA ILE A 42 6.62 -11.82 9.02
C ILE A 42 7.69 -11.00 9.75
N MET A 43 7.36 -9.78 10.22
CA MET A 43 8.28 -8.98 11.04
C MET A 43 8.75 -9.75 12.28
N ARG A 44 7.84 -10.45 12.97
CA ARG A 44 8.19 -11.28 14.14
C ARG A 44 9.05 -12.49 13.76
N GLU A 45 8.83 -13.10 12.59
CA GLU A 45 9.68 -14.19 12.09
C GLU A 45 11.14 -13.73 11.87
N PHE A 46 11.34 -12.52 11.36
CA PHE A 46 12.66 -11.96 11.04
C PHE A 46 13.35 -11.31 12.25
N GLN A 47 12.60 -10.92 13.28
CA GLN A 47 13.12 -10.29 14.49
C GLN A 47 12.51 -10.96 15.74
N PRO A 48 12.88 -12.22 16.04
CA PRO A 48 12.28 -12.97 17.14
C PRO A 48 12.60 -12.39 18.52
N ASP A 49 13.68 -11.61 18.64
CA ASP A 49 14.10 -10.95 19.87
C ASP A 49 13.54 -9.51 20.01
N MET A 50 12.72 -9.05 19.05
CA MET A 50 12.09 -7.73 19.17
C MET A 50 11.08 -7.77 20.32
N PRO A 51 11.12 -6.80 21.26
CA PRO A 51 10.11 -6.75 22.31
C PRO A 51 8.72 -6.59 21.70
N GLU A 52 7.73 -7.28 22.28
CA GLU A 52 6.33 -7.07 21.90
C GLU A 52 5.97 -5.59 22.04
N PRO A 53 5.29 -4.99 21.05
CA PRO A 53 4.84 -3.62 21.15
C PRO A 53 3.92 -3.48 22.36
N ASP A 54 3.95 -2.31 23.00
CA ASP A 54 3.01 -2.07 24.08
C ASP A 54 1.56 -2.10 23.56
N PRO A 55 0.54 -2.27 24.43
CA PRO A 55 -0.84 -2.36 23.99
C PRO A 55 -1.35 -1.14 23.20
N ALA A 56 -0.80 0.06 23.45
CA ALA A 56 -1.18 1.27 22.74
C ALA A 56 -0.54 1.31 21.34
N GLU A 57 0.72 0.91 21.21
CA GLU A 57 1.40 0.74 19.93
C GLU A 57 0.73 -0.34 19.07
N ALA A 58 0.40 -1.49 19.68
CA ALA A 58 -0.32 -2.56 19.01
C ALA A 58 -1.70 -2.11 18.52
N ALA A 59 -2.45 -1.36 19.35
CA ALA A 59 -3.72 -0.77 18.96
C ALA A 59 -3.56 0.26 17.82
N ALA A 60 -2.54 1.11 17.88
CA ALA A 60 -2.26 2.08 16.82
C ALA A 60 -1.89 1.40 15.50
N MET A 61 -1.12 0.30 15.54
CA MET A 61 -0.80 -0.50 14.36
C MET A 61 -2.04 -1.21 13.78
N ALA A 62 -2.96 -1.68 14.63
CA ALA A 62 -4.20 -2.31 14.20
C ALA A 62 -5.13 -1.34 13.43
N GLU A 63 -4.99 -0.04 13.67
CA GLU A 63 -5.71 1.01 12.93
C GLU A 63 -5.03 1.42 11.61
N ILE A 64 -3.85 0.89 11.30
CA ILE A 64 -3.21 1.14 10.00
C ILE A 64 -3.90 0.30 8.92
N GLY A 65 -4.30 0.98 7.84
CA GLY A 65 -4.97 0.36 6.71
C GLY A 65 -6.49 0.40 6.83
N LEU A 66 -7.19 -0.27 5.92
CA LEU A 66 -8.65 -0.37 5.90
C LEU A 66 -9.10 -1.82 6.02
N PRO A 67 -10.34 -2.08 6.49
CA PRO A 67 -10.97 -3.39 6.31
C PRO A 67 -10.90 -3.84 4.85
N ASP A 68 -10.68 -5.13 4.63
CA ASP A 68 -10.51 -5.71 3.29
C ASP A 68 -11.73 -5.45 2.40
N GLU A 69 -12.93 -5.44 2.98
CA GLU A 69 -14.21 -5.14 2.33
C GLU A 69 -14.36 -3.69 1.86
N GLU A 70 -13.56 -2.76 2.39
CA GLU A 70 -13.52 -1.37 1.95
C GLU A 70 -12.52 -1.14 0.80
N ILE A 71 -11.64 -2.11 0.53
CA ILE A 71 -10.71 -2.04 -0.60
C ILE A 71 -11.48 -2.27 -1.89
N THR A 72 -11.52 -1.24 -2.74
CA THR A 72 -12.25 -1.33 -4.00
C THR A 72 -11.42 -1.86 -5.16
N THR A 73 -10.10 -1.96 -5.03
CA THR A 73 -9.21 -2.29 -6.15
C THR A 73 -7.98 -3.07 -5.68
N TRP A 74 -7.73 -4.21 -6.31
CA TRP A 74 -6.65 -5.15 -6.01
C TRP A 74 -5.87 -5.46 -7.29
N VAL A 75 -4.67 -4.92 -7.43
CA VAL A 75 -3.86 -5.08 -8.63
C VAL A 75 -2.77 -6.11 -8.34
N ASP A 76 -2.81 -7.24 -9.06
CA ASP A 76 -1.72 -8.22 -9.03
C ASP A 76 -0.54 -7.68 -9.85
N THR A 77 0.53 -7.37 -9.13
CA THR A 77 1.81 -6.88 -9.67
C THR A 77 2.94 -7.89 -9.45
N THR A 78 2.63 -9.14 -9.10
CA THR A 78 3.62 -10.16 -8.70
C THR A 78 4.70 -10.36 -9.76
N ALA A 79 4.32 -10.31 -11.05
CA ALA A 79 5.24 -10.40 -12.19
C ALA A 79 6.31 -9.28 -12.22
N PHE A 80 6.06 -8.16 -11.55
CA PHE A 80 6.94 -6.99 -11.48
C PHE A 80 7.60 -6.81 -10.10
N SER A 81 7.34 -7.71 -9.15
CA SER A 81 7.87 -7.63 -7.78
C SER A 81 9.40 -7.56 -7.73
N GLY A 82 10.10 -8.24 -8.63
CA GLY A 82 11.57 -8.16 -8.74
C GLY A 82 12.07 -6.76 -9.11
N GLN A 83 11.32 -6.04 -9.96
CA GLN A 83 11.65 -4.65 -10.33
C GLN A 83 11.37 -3.70 -9.18
N LYS A 84 10.28 -3.93 -8.44
CA LYS A 84 9.94 -3.19 -7.21
C LYS A 84 11.02 -3.37 -6.13
N PHE A 85 11.54 -4.59 -5.98
CA PHE A 85 12.66 -4.88 -5.08
C PHE A 85 13.93 -4.12 -5.50
N ASP A 86 14.29 -4.15 -6.79
CA ASP A 86 15.47 -3.44 -7.29
C ASP A 86 15.34 -1.92 -7.16
N ALA A 87 14.14 -1.37 -7.36
CA ALA A 87 13.84 0.03 -7.09
C ALA A 87 14.05 0.37 -5.61
N LEU A 88 13.57 -0.48 -4.69
CA LEU A 88 13.78 -0.30 -3.25
C LEU A 88 15.27 -0.31 -2.88
N ALA A 89 16.04 -1.21 -3.50
CA ALA A 89 17.49 -1.33 -3.29
C ALA A 89 18.27 -0.09 -3.76
N ALA A 90 17.78 0.62 -4.79
CA ALA A 90 18.39 1.85 -5.27
C ALA A 90 18.34 2.99 -4.24
N HIS A 91 17.39 2.97 -3.31
CA HIS A 91 17.26 3.95 -2.23
C HIS A 91 18.11 3.55 -1.00
N ALA A 92 19.39 3.27 -1.20
CA ALA A 92 20.29 2.70 -0.19
C ALA A 92 20.47 3.54 1.09
N SER A 93 20.17 4.85 1.05
CA SER A 93 20.24 5.72 2.24
C SER A 93 19.04 5.60 3.18
N GLN A 94 17.97 4.91 2.76
CA GLN A 94 16.74 4.73 3.53
C GLN A 94 16.84 3.43 4.36
N GLY A 95 17.16 3.57 5.64
CA GLY A 95 17.47 2.42 6.51
C GLY A 95 16.29 1.46 6.73
N GLU A 96 15.06 1.95 6.62
CA GLU A 96 13.83 1.17 6.69
C GLU A 96 13.71 0.13 5.56
N ASN A 97 14.40 0.34 4.44
CA ASN A 97 14.40 -0.60 3.32
C ASN A 97 15.20 -1.88 3.64
N ILE A 98 16.14 -1.83 4.58
CA ILE A 98 17.02 -2.96 4.92
C ILE A 98 16.20 -4.20 5.30
N PHE A 99 15.09 -4.01 6.02
CA PHE A 99 14.19 -5.11 6.36
C PHE A 99 13.66 -5.82 5.11
N PHE A 100 13.11 -5.06 4.17
CA PHE A 100 12.57 -5.59 2.92
C PHE A 100 13.63 -6.24 2.04
N LEU A 101 14.82 -5.65 1.98
CA LEU A 101 15.93 -6.19 1.21
C LEU A 101 16.47 -7.50 1.82
N GLY A 102 16.45 -7.61 3.15
CA GLY A 102 16.88 -8.81 3.89
C GLY A 102 16.00 -10.03 3.64
N MET A 103 14.73 -9.85 3.25
CA MET A 103 13.82 -10.95 2.90
C MET A 103 14.21 -11.68 1.60
N GLY A 104 14.96 -11.01 0.72
CA GLY A 104 15.22 -11.49 -0.64
C GLY A 104 14.03 -11.33 -1.57
N LYS A 105 14.29 -11.42 -2.89
CA LYS A 105 13.32 -11.10 -3.95
C LYS A 105 12.05 -11.96 -3.92
N GLU A 106 12.18 -13.25 -3.67
CA GLU A 106 11.06 -14.21 -3.68
C GLU A 106 10.06 -13.88 -2.56
N ARG A 107 10.52 -13.85 -1.31
CA ARG A 107 9.68 -13.55 -0.15
C ARG A 107 9.14 -12.11 -0.18
N PHE A 108 9.92 -11.16 -0.70
CA PHE A 108 9.43 -9.81 -0.97
C PHE A 108 8.26 -9.83 -1.95
N GLY A 109 8.35 -10.60 -3.04
CA GLY A 109 7.26 -10.73 -4.02
C GLY A 109 6.00 -11.36 -3.44
N GLU A 110 6.12 -12.36 -2.58
CA GLU A 110 4.97 -12.97 -1.88
C GLU A 110 4.22 -11.98 -0.98
N LEU A 111 4.94 -11.01 -0.42
CA LEU A 111 4.39 -10.03 0.53
C LEU A 111 3.90 -8.76 -0.17
N MET A 112 4.65 -8.28 -1.16
CA MET A 112 4.48 -6.96 -1.79
C MET A 112 4.02 -7.03 -3.25
N GLY A 113 3.61 -8.23 -3.71
CA GLY A 113 3.20 -8.51 -5.09
C GLY A 113 1.79 -8.02 -5.44
N VAL A 114 0.94 -7.70 -4.47
CA VAL A 114 -0.38 -7.11 -4.72
C VAL A 114 -0.44 -5.69 -4.19
N GLU A 115 -0.93 -4.76 -4.99
CA GLU A 115 -1.14 -3.36 -4.59
C GLU A 115 -2.62 -3.04 -4.52
N THR A 116 -3.02 -2.31 -3.47
CA THR A 116 -4.42 -2.09 -3.14
C THR A 116 -4.77 -0.61 -3.08
N PHE A 117 -5.99 -0.30 -3.53
CA PHE A 117 -6.47 1.07 -3.64
C PHE A 117 -7.94 1.19 -3.24
N VAL A 118 -8.32 2.40 -2.85
CA VAL A 118 -9.71 2.85 -2.74
C VAL A 118 -10.00 3.83 -3.86
N ARG A 119 -11.01 3.53 -4.66
CA ARG A 119 -11.50 4.37 -5.74
C ARG A 119 -12.45 5.41 -5.17
N VAL A 120 -11.99 6.67 -5.16
CA VAL A 120 -12.71 7.79 -4.54
C VAL A 120 -13.43 8.69 -5.55
N ARG A 121 -13.17 8.48 -6.84
CA ARG A 121 -13.91 9.07 -7.95
C ARG A 121 -13.97 8.06 -9.08
N ASP A 122 -15.12 7.95 -9.72
CA ASP A 122 -15.32 7.17 -10.93
C ASP A 122 -16.43 7.80 -11.79
N THR A 123 -16.19 7.86 -13.09
CA THR A 123 -17.16 8.28 -14.11
C THR A 123 -17.39 7.19 -15.17
N THR A 124 -16.73 6.04 -15.02
CA THR A 124 -16.75 4.93 -15.99
C THR A 124 -17.83 3.91 -15.72
N GLY A 125 -18.32 3.82 -14.48
CA GLY A 125 -19.28 2.81 -14.06
C GLY A 125 -18.67 1.42 -13.90
N ALA A 126 -17.34 1.30 -13.83
CA ALA A 126 -16.67 0.03 -13.60
C ALA A 126 -17.09 -0.55 -12.23
N ALA A 127 -17.37 -1.85 -12.19
CA ALA A 127 -17.75 -2.56 -10.98
C ALA A 127 -16.57 -2.71 -10.01
N VAL A 128 -16.87 -2.83 -8.71
CA VAL A 128 -15.90 -3.11 -7.65
C VAL A 128 -16.11 -4.53 -7.07
N PRO A 129 -15.06 -5.22 -6.61
CA PRO A 129 -13.66 -4.78 -6.65
C PRO A 129 -13.07 -4.84 -8.06
N GLU A 130 -12.19 -3.89 -8.37
CA GLU A 130 -11.45 -3.84 -9.63
C GLU A 130 -10.13 -4.63 -9.52
N ASN A 131 -9.68 -5.17 -10.64
CA ASN A 131 -8.33 -5.75 -10.78
C ASN A 131 -7.45 -5.02 -11.82
N ASP A 132 -7.97 -3.95 -12.40
CA ASP A 132 -7.32 -3.09 -13.39
C ASP A 132 -7.74 -1.64 -13.11
N LEU A 133 -6.78 -0.76 -12.83
CA LEU A 133 -7.05 0.68 -12.62
C LEU A 133 -7.70 1.31 -13.86
N PHE A 134 -7.49 0.74 -15.04
CA PHE A 134 -8.03 1.20 -16.32
C PHE A 134 -9.37 0.57 -16.70
N ALA A 135 -9.97 -0.27 -15.84
CA ALA A 135 -11.29 -0.82 -16.08
C ALA A 135 -12.31 0.29 -16.42
N GLY A 136 -13.06 0.13 -17.52
CA GLY A 136 -14.03 1.11 -18.00
C GLY A 136 -13.48 2.29 -18.82
N LEU A 137 -12.16 2.37 -19.06
CA LEU A 137 -11.52 3.41 -19.88
C LEU A 137 -11.14 2.96 -21.30
N ARG A 138 -11.58 1.76 -21.71
CA ARG A 138 -11.32 1.19 -23.04
C ARG A 138 -12.59 1.13 -23.85
#